data_AF-A0A7Y1SY31-F1
#
_entry.id   AF-A0A7Y1SY31-F1
#
_cell.length_a   1.000
_cell.length_b   1.000
_cell.length_c   1.000
_cell.angle_alpha   90.00
_cell.angle_beta   90.00
_cell.angle_gamma   90.00
#
_symmetry.space_group_name_H-M   'P 1'
#
loop_
_entity.id
_entity.type
_entity.pdbx_description
1 polymer ?
#
loop_
_entity_poly.entity_id
_entity_poly.type
_entity_poly.pdbx_seq_one_letter_code
_entity_poly.pdbx_strand_id
1 'polypeptide(L)'
;FFSEGETSTTYFNPADAYVLQDPRAVEALTAWSACMADAGFVYRHPDDIDFDLQARYDSITQDRSIKELTAGELDSLHELQDEERAVVAANHPCESSILEPVLDRIEDELLG
;
A
#
# COMPACT_ATOMS: atom_id res chain seq x y z
N PHE A 1 -15.47 -18.64 23.95
CA PHE A 1 -14.26 -19.39 23.54
C PHE A 1 -13.84 -18.76 22.22
N PHE A 2 -12.99 -17.73 22.29
CA PHE A 2 -12.35 -17.15 21.11
C PHE A 2 -10.91 -17.64 21.17
N SER A 3 -10.52 -18.47 20.20
CA SER A 3 -9.13 -18.89 20.10
C SER A 3 -8.38 -17.73 19.47
N GLU A 4 -7.46 -17.17 20.25
CA GLU A 4 -6.37 -16.36 19.77
C GLU A 4 -5.53 -17.21 18.82
N GLY A 5 -5.29 -16.70 17.61
CA GLY A 5 -4.47 -17.33 16.59
C GLY A 5 -4.21 -16.34 15.46
N GLU A 6 -2.99 -15.77 15.47
CA GLU A 6 -2.29 -15.03 14.40
C GLU A 6 -2.81 -13.59 14.19
N THR A 7 -2.18 -12.48 14.62
CA THR A 7 -0.78 -12.01 14.57
C THR A 7 -0.05 -12.30 13.26
N SER A 8 -0.24 -11.45 12.26
CA SER A 8 0.83 -10.71 11.56
C SER A 8 0.26 -9.98 10.35
N THR A 9 0.61 -8.71 10.20
CA THR A 9 0.57 -7.92 8.96
C THR A 9 1.05 -8.76 7.76
N THR A 10 0.38 -8.64 6.61
CA THR A 10 0.55 -9.42 5.35
C THR A 10 0.20 -10.92 5.39
N TYR A 11 -1.10 -11.25 5.41
CA TYR A 11 -1.53 -12.52 4.81
C TYR A 11 -1.40 -12.39 3.29
N PHE A 12 -0.26 -12.82 2.74
CA PHE A 12 -0.08 -12.96 1.30
C PHE A 12 -0.75 -14.28 0.89
N ASN A 13 -1.95 -14.20 0.33
CA ASN A 13 -2.64 -15.38 -0.16
C ASN A 13 -1.82 -15.94 -1.34
N PRO A 14 -1.40 -17.22 -1.30
CA PRO A 14 -0.62 -17.80 -2.40
C PRO A 14 -1.37 -17.76 -3.74
N ALA A 15 -2.70 -17.59 -3.74
CA ALA A 15 -3.47 -17.33 -4.96
C ALA A 15 -3.17 -15.95 -5.57
N ASP A 16 -2.97 -14.91 -4.75
CA ASP A 16 -2.62 -13.55 -5.20
C ASP A 16 -1.29 -13.56 -5.96
N ALA A 17 -0.36 -14.43 -5.56
CA ALA A 17 0.91 -14.64 -6.26
C ALA A 17 0.73 -15.12 -7.70
N TYR A 18 -0.32 -15.90 -7.97
CA TYR A 18 -0.66 -16.39 -9.31
C TYR A 18 -1.43 -15.33 -10.10
N VAL A 19 -2.31 -14.58 -9.44
CA VAL A 19 -3.05 -13.46 -10.04
C VAL A 19 -2.06 -12.38 -10.53
N LEU A 20 -1.07 -12.00 -9.72
CA LEU A 20 -0.08 -10.98 -10.06
C LEU A 20 0.92 -11.41 -11.15
N GLN A 21 0.97 -12.71 -11.51
CA GLN A 21 1.76 -13.21 -12.64
C GLN A 21 0.97 -13.18 -13.96
N ASP A 22 -0.35 -12.98 -13.93
CA ASP A 22 -1.16 -12.85 -15.13
C ASP A 22 -0.72 -11.58 -15.91
N PRO A 23 -0.48 -11.67 -17.23
CA PRO A 23 -0.11 -10.52 -18.04
C PRO A 23 -1.07 -9.33 -17.91
N ARG A 24 -2.37 -9.59 -17.69
CA ARG A 24 -3.39 -8.55 -17.47
C ARG A 24 -3.19 -7.82 -16.15
N ALA A 25 -2.79 -8.54 -15.09
CA ALA A 25 -2.45 -7.91 -13.81
C ALA A 25 -1.20 -7.02 -13.95
N VAL A 26 -0.18 -7.47 -14.69
CA VAL A 26 1.03 -6.68 -14.98
C VAL A 26 0.70 -5.40 -15.76
N GLU A 27 -0.18 -5.50 -16.76
CA GLU A 27 -0.68 -4.33 -17.51
C GLU A 27 -1.49 -3.38 -16.61
N ALA A 28 -2.36 -3.91 -15.74
CA ALA A 28 -3.14 -3.13 -14.79
C ALA A 28 -2.25 -2.42 -13.77
N LEU A 29 -1.22 -3.08 -13.23
CA LEU A 29 -0.22 -2.48 -12.35
C LEU A 29 0.55 -1.35 -13.04
N THR A 30 0.88 -1.52 -14.32
CA THR A 30 1.54 -0.48 -15.11
C THR A 30 0.63 0.74 -15.28
N ALA A 31 -0.66 0.53 -15.55
CA ALA A 31 -1.64 1.59 -15.68
C ALA A 31 -1.93 2.30 -14.35
N TRP A 32 -2.04 1.54 -13.25
CA TRP A 32 -2.14 2.08 -11.90
C TRP A 32 -0.93 2.94 -11.54
N SER A 33 0.29 2.46 -11.83
CA SER A 33 1.54 3.19 -11.57
C SER A 33 1.57 4.52 -12.34
N ALA A 34 1.10 4.54 -13.58
CA ALA A 34 0.97 5.77 -14.36
C ALA A 34 -0.07 6.74 -13.74
N CYS A 35 -1.21 6.23 -13.26
CA CYS A 35 -2.24 7.03 -12.58
C CYS A 35 -1.69 7.69 -11.30
N MET A 36 -0.93 6.94 -10.50
CA MET A 36 -0.24 7.48 -9.32
C MET A 36 0.81 8.53 -9.70
N ALA A 37 1.58 8.28 -10.75
CA ALA A 37 2.60 9.21 -11.22
C ALA A 37 1.99 10.55 -11.69
N ASP A 38 0.83 10.52 -12.34
CA ASP A 38 0.07 11.72 -12.73
C ASP A 38 -0.41 12.53 -11.51
N ALA A 39 -0.67 11.85 -10.38
CA ALA A 39 -0.96 12.49 -9.09
C ALA A 39 0.30 12.95 -8.33
N GLY A 40 1.49 12.71 -8.87
CA GLY A 40 2.77 13.10 -8.28
C GLY A 40 3.43 12.02 -7.41
N PHE A 41 2.90 10.80 -7.39
CA PHE A 41 3.38 9.70 -6.56
C PHE A 41 3.99 8.58 -7.43
N VAL A 42 5.27 8.28 -7.23
CA VAL A 42 6.00 7.33 -8.10
C VAL A 42 6.18 5.99 -7.37
N TYR A 43 5.19 5.10 -7.52
CA TYR A 43 5.20 3.74 -6.98
C TYR A 43 5.00 2.72 -8.10
N ARG A 44 5.59 1.53 -7.99
CA ARG A 44 5.47 0.46 -9.00
C ARG A 44 4.42 -0.56 -8.62
N HIS A 45 4.13 -0.68 -7.33
CA HIS A 45 3.10 -1.53 -6.77
C HIS A 45 2.43 -0.83 -5.58
N PRO A 46 1.13 -1.08 -5.30
CA PRO A 46 0.46 -0.59 -4.09
C PRO A 46 1.24 -0.81 -2.80
N ASP A 47 1.72 -2.04 -2.56
CA ASP A 47 2.53 -2.39 -1.39
C ASP A 47 3.80 -1.53 -1.21
N ASP A 48 4.35 -0.95 -2.29
CA ASP A 48 5.51 -0.06 -2.20
C ASP A 48 5.20 1.20 -1.35
N ILE A 49 3.93 1.61 -1.30
CA ILE A 49 3.45 2.75 -0.51
C ILE A 49 3.65 2.46 0.98
N ASP A 50 3.13 1.33 1.45
CA ASP A 50 3.23 0.95 2.86
C ASP A 50 4.68 0.78 3.30
N PHE A 51 5.52 0.16 2.45
CA PHE A 51 6.95 0.02 2.74
C PHE A 51 7.67 1.37 2.84
N ASP A 52 7.39 2.32 1.94
CA ASP A 52 7.99 3.65 1.97
C ASP A 52 7.54 4.44 3.20
N LEU A 53 6.22 4.50 3.46
CA LEU A 53 5.65 5.22 4.60
C LEU A 53 6.14 4.64 5.93
N GLN A 54 6.19 3.31 6.07
CA GLN A 54 6.71 2.65 7.26
C GLN A 54 8.21 2.95 7.45
N ALA A 55 9.03 2.86 6.40
CA ALA A 55 10.46 3.16 6.49
C ALA A 55 10.73 4.60 6.95
N ARG A 56 9.93 5.56 6.46
CA ARG A 56 10.02 6.97 6.85
C ARG A 56 9.54 7.19 8.27
N TYR A 57 8.44 6.54 8.67
CA TYR A 57 7.96 6.54 10.05
C TYR A 57 9.02 6.01 11.02
N ASP A 58 9.64 4.87 10.70
CA ASP A 58 10.70 4.26 11.50
C ASP A 58 11.94 5.17 11.57
N SER A 59 12.28 5.85 10.48
CA SER A 59 13.38 6.81 10.46
C SER A 59 13.13 8.03 11.37
N ILE A 60 11.88 8.48 11.50
CA ILE A 60 11.52 9.63 12.36
C ILE A 60 11.45 9.19 13.82
N THR A 61 10.78 8.08 14.09
CA THR A 61 10.53 7.62 15.46
C THR A 61 11.74 6.92 16.09
N GLN A 62 12.49 6.16 15.30
CA GLN A 62 13.60 5.33 15.77
C GLN A 62 13.18 4.43 16.95
N ASP A 63 12.00 3.81 16.83
CA ASP A 63 11.35 2.97 17.86
C ASP A 63 11.00 3.69 19.19
N ARG A 64 11.16 5.02 19.27
CA ARG A 64 10.78 5.81 20.45
C ARG A 64 9.27 6.04 20.47
N SER A 65 8.72 6.18 21.68
CA SER A 65 7.34 6.61 21.82
C SER A 65 7.18 8.08 21.41
N ILE A 66 5.97 8.45 20.97
CA ILE A 66 5.63 9.83 20.59
C ILE A 66 5.99 10.86 21.68
N LYS A 67 5.94 10.46 22.96
CA LYS A 67 6.26 11.32 24.11
C LYS A 67 7.75 11.65 24.23
N GLU A 68 8.61 10.87 23.57
CA GLU A 68 10.07 11.00 23.59
C GLU A 68 10.60 11.74 22.35
N LEU A 69 9.71 12.12 21.43
CA LEU A 69 10.05 12.86 20.23
C LEU A 69 10.23 14.35 20.54
N THR A 70 11.18 14.95 19.86
CA THR A 70 11.39 16.40 19.83
C THR A 70 10.27 17.09 19.04
N ALA A 71 10.12 18.40 19.21
CA ALA A 71 9.17 19.17 18.43
C ALA A 71 9.38 19.03 16.91
N GLY A 72 10.63 19.02 16.45
CA GLY A 72 10.92 18.83 15.02
C GLY A 72 10.57 17.44 14.50
N GLU A 73 10.76 16.40 15.30
CA GLU A 73 10.35 15.03 14.94
C GLU A 73 8.81 14.89 14.90
N LEU A 74 8.10 15.57 15.81
CA LEU A 74 6.63 15.65 15.77
C LEU A 74 6.15 16.39 14.52
N ASP A 75 6.81 17.47 14.12
CA ASP A 75 6.49 18.19 12.88
C ASP A 75 6.71 17.29 11.66
N SER A 76 7.82 16.55 11.59
CA SER A 76 8.05 15.54 10.54
C SER A 76 7.01 14.42 10.53
N LEU A 77 6.53 13.96 11.69
CA LEU A 77 5.44 12.98 11.75
C LEU A 77 4.11 13.55 11.24
N HIS A 78 3.83 14.83 11.49
CA HIS A 78 2.64 15.48 10.93
C HIS A 78 2.75 15.62 9.41
N GLU A 79 3.91 16.01 8.88
CA GLU A 79 4.16 16.07 7.45
C GLU A 79 3.98 14.70 6.79
N LEU A 80 4.50 13.63 7.41
CA LEU A 80 4.33 12.26 6.91
C LEU A 80 2.86 11.83 6.91
N GLN A 81 2.08 12.15 7.95
CA GLN A 81 0.65 11.86 7.98
C GLN A 81 -0.14 12.64 6.93
N ASP A 82 0.27 13.88 6.63
CA ASP A 82 -0.36 14.69 5.58
C ASP A 82 -0.11 14.07 4.20
N GLU A 83 1.11 13.57 3.98
CA GLU A 83 1.48 12.86 2.76
C GLU A 83 0.76 11.52 2.63
N GLU A 84 0.69 10.71 3.69
CA GLU A 84 -0.07 9.46 3.72
C GLU A 84 -1.52 9.69 3.26
N ARG A 85 -2.18 10.74 3.78
CA ARG A 85 -3.55 11.08 3.35
C ARG A 85 -3.63 11.49 1.88
N ALA A 86 -2.62 12.18 1.37
CA ALA A 86 -2.56 12.57 -0.03
C ALA A 86 -2.34 11.34 -0.96
N VAL A 87 -1.45 10.43 -0.57
CA VAL A 87 -1.20 9.17 -1.27
C VAL A 87 -2.48 8.34 -1.29
N VAL A 88 -3.17 8.15 -0.16
CA VAL A 88 -4.43 7.40 -0.09
C VAL A 88 -5.51 8.01 -0.98
N ALA A 89 -5.63 9.34 -0.99
CA ALA A 89 -6.61 10.04 -1.83
C ALA A 89 -6.34 9.86 -3.33
N ALA A 90 -5.08 9.69 -3.73
CA ALA A 90 -4.70 9.36 -5.11
C ALA A 90 -4.85 7.86 -5.41
N ASN A 91 -4.44 7.01 -4.47
CA ASN A 91 -4.39 5.56 -4.64
C ASN A 91 -5.78 4.95 -4.81
N HIS A 92 -6.71 5.29 -3.92
CA HIS A 92 -8.06 4.73 -3.92
C HIS A 92 -8.77 4.78 -5.30
N PRO A 93 -8.87 5.93 -5.99
CA PRO A 93 -9.45 5.95 -7.34
C PRO A 93 -8.61 5.21 -8.38
N CYS A 94 -7.28 5.23 -8.30
CA CYS A 94 -6.43 4.48 -9.24
C CYS A 94 -6.63 2.97 -9.07
N GLU A 95 -6.65 2.45 -7.85
CA GLU A 95 -6.88 1.01 -7.59
C GLU A 95 -8.28 0.58 -7.99
N SER A 96 -9.32 1.24 -7.45
CA SER A 96 -10.70 0.82 -7.66
C SER A 96 -11.20 0.93 -9.10
N SER A 97 -10.58 1.77 -9.93
CA SER A 97 -10.97 1.93 -11.33
C SER A 97 -10.09 1.17 -12.33
N ILE A 98 -8.85 0.83 -11.96
CA ILE A 98 -7.87 0.23 -12.88
C ILE A 98 -7.46 -1.16 -12.43
N LEU A 99 -7.05 -1.31 -11.17
CA LEU A 99 -6.38 -2.51 -10.68
C LEU A 99 -7.38 -3.54 -10.17
N GLU A 100 -8.22 -3.19 -9.19
CA GLU A 100 -9.17 -4.11 -8.56
C GLU A 100 -10.07 -4.83 -9.58
N PRO A 101 -10.70 -4.15 -10.58
CA PRO A 101 -11.59 -4.84 -11.53
C PRO A 101 -10.88 -5.86 -12.41
N VAL A 102 -9.56 -5.74 -12.58
CA VAL A 102 -8.75 -6.69 -13.33
C VAL A 102 -8.34 -7.84 -12.43
N LEU A 103 -7.87 -7.56 -11.21
CA LEU A 103 -7.47 -8.59 -10.25
C LEU A 103 -8.66 -9.48 -9.87
N ASP A 104 -9.82 -8.89 -9.53
CA ASP A 104 -11.05 -9.62 -9.19
C ASP A 104 -11.45 -10.58 -10.32
N ARG A 105 -11.36 -10.12 -11.57
CA ARG A 105 -11.70 -10.95 -12.73
C ARG A 105 -10.74 -12.11 -12.92
N ILE A 106 -9.44 -11.88 -12.73
CA ILE A 106 -8.43 -12.94 -12.82
C ILE A 106 -8.64 -13.94 -11.69
N GLU A 107 -8.92 -13.47 -10.48
CA GLU A 107 -9.21 -14.31 -9.33
C GLU A 107 -10.45 -15.19 -9.58
N ASP A 108 -11.56 -14.61 -10.02
CA ASP A 108 -12.79 -15.34 -10.41
C ASP A 108 -12.50 -16.41 -11.47
N GLU A 109 -11.67 -16.11 -12.47
CA GLU A 109 -11.29 -17.04 -13.55
C GLU A 109 -10.39 -18.19 -13.05
N LEU A 110 -9.55 -17.95 -12.05
CA LEU A 110 -8.59 -18.93 -11.53
C LEU A 110 -9.17 -19.79 -10.39
N LEU A 111 -10.04 -19.22 -9.55
CA LEU A 111 -10.49 -19.83 -8.30
C LEU A 111 -11.97 -20.25 -8.29
N GLY A 112 -12.81 -19.68 -9.15
CA GLY A 112 -14.23 -20.04 -9.31
C GLY A 112 -15.12 -19.55 -8.17
#